data_AF-A0A081PDV7-F1
#
_entry.id   AF-A0A081PDV7-F1
#
_cell.length_a   1.000
_cell.length_b   1.000
_cell.length_c   1.000
_cell.angle_alpha   90.00
_cell.angle_beta   90.00
_cell.angle_gamma   90.00
#
_symmetry.space_group_name_H-M   'P 1'
#
loop_
_entity.id
_entity.type
_entity.pdbx_description
1 polymer ?
#
loop_
_entity_poly.entity_id
_entity_poly.type
_entity_poly.pdbx_seq_one_letter_code
_entity_poly.pdbx_strand_id
1 'polypeptide(L)'
;MALIFDKEKDDETRHSSDVQDIITAVPSWILRWGITLFFILLVLLIGLSALIRYPDIVKASLKVVSPNAPKPVIMNSSGKLIKILVKENESVKAGQPLALLEGTADHEAVMKMLAQLHLLQKQLAQNQPTADKELFMVDYTRFGELQIAYQLFCQEYLLYKLAVQKGFYGEKSVLLQRKLVDIEKQKKYN
;
A
#
# COMPACT_ATOMS: atom_id res chain seq x y z
N MET A 1 101.23 78.24 36.62
CA MET A 1 101.59 78.25 35.20
C MET A 1 100.30 78.08 34.41
N ALA A 2 99.60 79.20 34.17
CA ALA A 2 99.48 79.86 32.87
C ALA A 2 98.59 79.05 31.89
N LEU A 3 97.33 79.49 31.72
CA LEU A 3 96.78 80.22 30.55
C LEU A 3 96.19 79.27 29.50
N ILE A 4 94.86 79.12 29.43
CA ILE A 4 93.88 79.87 28.59
C ILE A 4 94.02 79.59 27.08
N PHE A 5 92.95 79.02 26.50
CA PHE A 5 92.32 79.33 25.20
C PHE A 5 90.90 78.70 25.28
N ASP A 6 89.82 79.46 25.55
CA ASP A 6 89.02 80.27 24.61
C ASP A 6 88.55 79.50 23.36
N LYS A 7 87.24 79.17 23.22
CA LYS A 7 86.25 80.03 22.52
C LYS A 7 84.91 79.32 22.18
N GLU A 8 83.82 80.08 22.33
CA GLU A 8 82.52 80.11 21.59
C GLU A 8 81.48 78.95 21.67
N LYS A 9 80.33 79.24 22.31
CA LYS A 9 78.94 79.35 21.77
C LYS A 9 78.24 78.00 21.48
N ASP A 10 76.97 77.76 21.81
CA ASP A 10 75.78 78.62 21.86
C ASP A 10 74.80 78.14 22.94
N ASP A 11 73.96 79.08 23.38
CA ASP A 11 72.72 78.88 24.11
C ASP A 11 71.78 77.88 23.42
N GLU A 12 71.07 77.04 24.18
CA GLU A 12 69.60 76.90 24.04
C GLU A 12 68.99 76.04 25.17
N THR A 13 68.39 76.77 26.13
CA THR A 13 67.02 76.63 26.62
C THR A 13 66.46 75.24 27.01
N ARG A 14 66.23 75.13 28.31
CA ARG A 14 65.42 74.13 29.02
C ARG A 14 63.95 74.17 28.58
N HIS A 15 63.54 73.41 27.56
CA HIS A 15 62.12 73.08 27.31
C HIS A 15 61.98 71.66 26.74
N SER A 16 61.91 70.62 27.56
CA SER A 16 61.76 69.24 27.06
C SER A 16 61.02 68.26 27.97
N SER A 17 60.31 68.71 29.01
CA SER A 17 59.37 67.85 29.74
C SER A 17 57.96 67.95 29.16
N ASP A 18 57.48 69.17 28.95
CA ASP A 18 56.09 69.42 28.53
C ASP A 18 55.85 69.04 27.06
N VAL A 19 56.91 69.04 26.25
CA VAL A 19 56.86 68.68 24.82
C VAL A 19 56.72 67.17 24.63
N GLN A 20 57.14 66.35 25.60
CA GLN A 20 57.13 64.89 25.49
C GLN A 20 55.77 64.27 25.84
N ASP A 21 55.00 64.93 26.71
CA ASP A 21 53.60 64.55 27.03
C ASP A 21 52.64 64.84 25.86
N ILE A 22 52.95 65.84 25.03
CA ILE A 22 52.13 66.20 23.85
C ILE A 22 52.26 65.16 22.74
N ILE A 23 53.42 64.51 22.59
CA ILE A 23 53.68 63.56 21.49
C ILE A 23 53.12 62.16 21.79
N THR A 24 52.94 61.80 23.07
CA THR A 24 52.41 60.48 23.48
C THR A 24 50.93 60.48 23.84
N ALA A 25 50.28 61.64 23.99
CA ALA A 25 48.86 61.72 24.27
C ALA A 25 48.03 61.29 23.05
N VAL A 26 47.39 60.11 23.14
CA VAL A 26 46.42 59.66 22.13
C VAL A 26 45.34 60.74 21.99
N PRO A 27 45.21 61.36 20.82
CA PRO A 27 44.50 62.62 20.76
C PRO A 27 42.98 62.36 20.85
N SER A 28 42.29 63.10 21.72
CA SER A 28 40.93 62.82 22.19
C SER A 28 39.85 62.68 21.09
N TRP A 29 40.04 63.31 19.93
CA TRP A 29 39.19 63.15 18.74
C TRP A 29 39.05 61.70 18.29
N ILE A 30 40.12 60.91 18.23
CA ILE A 30 40.02 59.50 17.77
C ILE A 30 39.21 58.64 18.73
N LEU A 31 39.32 58.91 20.04
CA LEU A 31 38.55 58.23 21.07
C LEU A 31 37.07 58.60 20.98
N ARG A 32 36.76 59.88 20.75
CA ARG A 32 35.38 60.36 20.56
C ARG A 32 34.70 59.75 19.33
N TRP A 33 35.42 59.64 18.21
CA TRP A 33 34.91 59.01 16.98
C TRP A 33 34.78 57.48 17.11
N GLY A 34 35.71 56.83 17.81
CA GLY A 34 35.66 55.39 18.06
C GLY A 34 34.45 54.97 18.90
N ILE A 35 34.16 55.69 19.99
CA ILE A 35 33.00 55.37 20.84
C ILE A 35 31.68 55.64 20.12
N THR A 36 31.60 56.69 19.28
CA THR A 36 30.39 56.95 18.48
C THR A 36 30.17 55.86 17.44
N LEU A 37 31.22 55.40 16.75
CA LEU A 37 31.11 54.31 15.80
C LEU A 37 30.66 53.00 16.48
N PHE A 38 31.24 52.66 17.63
CA PHE A 38 30.85 51.49 18.41
C PHE A 38 29.40 51.58 18.90
N PHE A 39 28.98 52.75 19.38
CA PHE A 39 27.61 52.98 19.82
C PHE A 39 26.61 52.82 18.66
N ILE A 40 26.92 53.38 17.48
CA ILE A 40 26.10 53.21 16.28
C ILE A 40 25.99 51.73 15.89
N LEU A 41 27.11 50.99 15.90
CA LEU A 41 27.11 49.57 15.60
C LEU A 41 26.22 48.76 16.57
N LEU A 42 26.29 49.08 17.86
CA LEU A 42 25.46 48.44 18.89
C LEU A 42 23.97 48.71 18.66
N VAL A 43 23.60 49.97 18.41
CA VAL A 43 22.21 50.36 18.12
C VAL A 43 21.72 49.68 16.83
N LEU A 44 22.57 49.62 15.79
CA LEU A 44 22.25 48.94 14.54
C LEU A 44 21.95 47.45 14.76
N LEU A 45 22.78 46.76 15.54
CA LEU A 45 22.61 45.33 15.84
C LEU A 45 21.30 45.08 16.60
N ILE A 46 21.02 45.87 17.64
CA ILE A 46 19.76 45.77 18.41
C ILE A 46 18.56 46.09 17.51
N GLY A 47 18.66 47.13 16.66
CA GLY A 47 17.61 47.51 15.72
C GLY A 47 17.32 46.41 14.70
N LEU A 48 18.36 45.81 14.10
CA LEU A 48 18.24 44.67 13.19
C LEU A 48 17.63 43.45 13.89
N SER A 49 18.06 43.14 15.11
CA SER A 49 17.51 42.04 15.89
C SER A 49 16.03 42.23 16.25
N ALA A 50 15.60 43.48 16.49
CA ALA A 50 14.20 43.79 16.76
C ALA A 50 13.34 43.76 15.48
N LEU A 51 13.92 44.12 14.33
CA LEU A 51 13.24 44.13 13.04
C LEU A 51 13.11 42.72 12.43
N ILE A 52 14.14 41.88 12.60
CA ILE A 52 14.15 40.49 12.11
C ILE A 52 13.44 39.62 13.15
N ARG A 53 12.12 39.53 13.03
CA ARG A 53 11.29 38.65 13.86
C ARG A 53 11.45 37.20 13.40
N TYR A 54 12.09 36.37 14.21
CA TYR A 54 12.12 34.93 13.95
C TYR A 54 10.73 34.34 14.18
N PRO A 55 10.19 33.52 13.24
CA PRO A 55 8.90 32.90 13.44
C PRO A 55 9.03 31.73 14.42
N ASP A 56 8.57 31.92 15.66
CA ASP A 56 8.51 30.86 16.68
C ASP A 56 7.61 29.67 16.26
N ILE A 57 6.72 29.87 15.29
CA ILE A 57 5.77 28.86 14.82
C ILE A 57 5.84 28.77 13.29
N VAL A 58 6.35 27.65 12.80
CA VAL A 58 6.29 27.29 11.38
C VAL A 58 4.98 26.55 11.13
N LYS A 59 4.05 27.18 10.43
CA LYS A 59 2.80 26.53 10.00
C LYS A 59 3.11 25.52 8.90
N ALA A 60 3.14 24.24 9.26
CA ALA A 60 3.27 23.14 8.31
C ALA A 60 1.89 22.54 8.01
N SER A 61 1.68 22.11 6.77
CA SER A 61 0.50 21.33 6.40
C SER A 61 0.71 19.88 6.79
N LEU A 62 -0.06 19.38 7.75
CA LEU A 62 -0.05 17.98 8.16
C LEU A 62 -1.16 17.24 7.41
N LYS A 63 -0.80 16.26 6.58
CA LYS A 63 -1.76 15.33 5.99
C LYS A 63 -1.82 14.05 6.84
N VAL A 64 -2.93 13.87 7.55
CA VAL A 64 -3.20 12.62 8.29
C VAL A 64 -3.69 11.57 7.29
N VAL A 65 -2.93 10.48 7.14
CA VAL A 65 -3.27 9.36 6.26
C VAL A 65 -3.52 8.11 7.11
N SER A 66 -4.65 7.44 6.90
CA SER A 66 -4.93 6.17 7.58
C SER A 66 -4.04 5.07 6.99
N PRO A 67 -3.37 4.24 7.83
CA PRO A 67 -2.58 3.10 7.34
C PRO A 67 -3.44 2.07 6.58
N ASN A 68 -4.74 1.99 6.89
CA ASN A 68 -5.71 1.12 6.23
C ASN A 68 -6.82 1.94 5.57
N ALA A 69 -6.44 2.89 4.71
CA ALA A 69 -7.41 3.63 3.92
C ALA A 69 -8.21 2.67 3.02
N PRO A 70 -9.52 2.92 2.81
CA PRO A 70 -10.32 2.16 1.85
C PRO A 70 -9.66 2.19 0.47
N LYS A 71 -9.42 1.01 -0.09
CA LYS A 71 -8.88 0.87 -1.44
C LYS A 71 -10.04 0.69 -2.43
N PRO A 72 -10.00 1.35 -3.59
CA PRO A 72 -10.98 1.08 -4.64
C PRO A 72 -10.89 -0.39 -5.05
N VAL A 73 -12.02 -1.07 -5.08
CA VAL A 73 -12.10 -2.45 -5.57
C VAL A 73 -12.28 -2.38 -7.07
N ILE A 74 -11.27 -2.84 -7.81
CA ILE A 74 -11.27 -2.86 -9.28
C ILE A 74 -11.74 -4.24 -9.73
N MET A 75 -12.67 -4.27 -10.67
CA MET A 75 -13.16 -5.51 -11.27
C MET A 75 -12.26 -5.86 -12.46
N ASN A 76 -11.78 -7.10 -12.49
CA ASN A 76 -10.94 -7.60 -13.60
C ASN A 76 -11.77 -8.05 -14.81
N SER A 77 -13.10 -8.12 -14.68
CA SER A 77 -14.02 -8.47 -15.76
C SER A 77 -14.95 -7.30 -16.10
N SER A 78 -15.21 -7.15 -17.40
CA SER A 78 -16.24 -6.25 -17.91
C SER A 78 -17.62 -6.85 -17.63
N GLY A 79 -18.41 -6.19 -16.80
CA GLY A 79 -19.78 -6.60 -16.48
C GLY A 79 -20.59 -5.41 -15.94
N LYS A 80 -21.91 -5.43 -16.17
CA LYS A 80 -22.81 -4.38 -15.68
C LYS A 80 -23.09 -4.61 -14.20
N LEU A 81 -23.03 -3.57 -13.39
CA LEU A 81 -23.41 -3.64 -11.98
C LEU A 81 -24.93 -3.82 -11.86
N ILE A 82 -25.39 -4.93 -11.29
CA ILE A 82 -26.82 -5.19 -11.05
C ILE A 82 -27.22 -4.67 -9.67
N LYS A 83 -26.45 -5.01 -8.64
CA LYS A 83 -26.82 -4.74 -7.25
C LYS A 83 -25.60 -4.61 -6.36
N ILE A 84 -25.65 -3.69 -5.40
CA ILE A 84 -24.66 -3.59 -4.32
C ILE A 84 -25.20 -4.39 -3.13
N LEU A 85 -24.38 -5.27 -2.57
CA LEU A 85 -24.74 -6.18 -1.48
C LEU A 85 -24.42 -5.60 -0.09
N VAL A 86 -23.62 -4.53 -0.03
CA VAL A 86 -23.16 -3.86 1.18
C VAL A 86 -23.65 -2.41 1.23
N LYS A 87 -23.71 -1.83 2.43
CA LYS A 87 -24.05 -0.41 2.62
C LYS A 87 -22.80 0.47 2.66
N GLU A 88 -23.00 1.75 2.40
CA GLU A 88 -21.95 2.76 2.54
C GLU A 88 -21.38 2.76 3.97
N ASN A 89 -20.05 2.86 4.10
CA ASN A 89 -19.31 2.79 5.37
C ASN A 89 -19.45 1.49 6.18
N GLU A 90 -19.93 0.40 5.57
CA GLU A 90 -20.00 -0.90 6.24
C GLU A 90 -18.62 -1.56 6.36
N SER A 91 -18.35 -2.20 7.50
CA SER A 91 -17.12 -2.98 7.69
C SER A 91 -17.25 -4.35 7.05
N VAL A 92 -16.36 -4.66 6.12
CA VAL A 92 -16.39 -5.91 5.33
C VAL A 92 -15.16 -6.77 5.61
N LYS A 93 -15.33 -8.09 5.49
CA LYS A 93 -14.23 -9.05 5.64
C LYS A 93 -13.58 -9.38 4.29
N ALA A 94 -12.34 -9.84 4.32
CA ALA A 94 -11.67 -10.33 3.12
C ALA A 94 -12.46 -11.50 2.50
N GLY A 95 -12.72 -11.41 1.19
CA GLY A 95 -13.51 -12.40 0.45
C GLY A 95 -15.03 -12.24 0.57
N GLN A 96 -15.52 -11.23 1.30
CA GLN A 96 -16.96 -10.94 1.35
C GLN A 96 -17.45 -10.39 -0.01
N PRO A 97 -18.54 -10.94 -0.58
CA PRO A 97 -19.15 -10.39 -1.79
C PRO A 97 -19.68 -8.97 -1.56
N LEU A 98 -19.21 -8.00 -2.35
CA LEU A 98 -19.60 -6.57 -2.22
C LEU A 98 -20.70 -6.16 -3.19
N ALA A 99 -20.70 -6.73 -4.39
CA ALA A 99 -21.64 -6.39 -5.44
C ALA A 99 -21.89 -7.60 -6.35
N LEU A 100 -23.06 -7.58 -7.00
CA LEU A 100 -23.48 -8.53 -8.00
C LEU A 100 -23.36 -7.90 -9.39
N LEU A 101 -22.65 -8.57 -10.28
CA LEU A 101 -22.54 -8.23 -11.68
C LEU A 101 -23.55 -9.00 -12.51
N GLU A 102 -23.87 -8.44 -13.68
CA GLU A 102 -24.65 -9.10 -14.71
C GLU A 102 -23.89 -10.30 -15.23
N GLY A 103 -24.43 -11.47 -14.92
CA GLY A 103 -24.00 -12.75 -15.45
C GLY A 103 -25.21 -13.47 -16.03
N THR A 104 -24.94 -14.43 -16.91
CA THR A 104 -25.97 -15.32 -17.48
C THR A 104 -26.47 -16.38 -16.49
N ALA A 105 -25.83 -16.48 -15.31
CA ALA A 105 -26.14 -17.44 -14.27
C ALA A 105 -27.01 -16.82 -13.16
N ASP A 106 -27.99 -17.57 -12.69
CA ASP A 106 -28.77 -17.22 -11.50
C ASP A 106 -27.89 -17.36 -10.25
N HIS A 107 -27.63 -16.23 -9.59
CA HIS A 107 -26.83 -16.17 -8.37
C HIS A 107 -27.35 -17.10 -7.26
N GLU A 108 -28.67 -17.20 -7.08
CA GLU A 108 -29.23 -18.06 -6.02
C GLU A 108 -28.95 -19.54 -6.31
N ALA A 109 -29.06 -19.95 -7.57
CA ALA A 109 -28.76 -21.32 -8.00
C ALA A 109 -27.27 -21.64 -7.81
N VAL A 110 -26.37 -20.71 -8.17
CA VAL A 110 -24.92 -20.88 -8.00
C VAL A 110 -24.54 -21.00 -6.52
N MET A 111 -25.12 -20.18 -5.65
CA MET A 111 -24.84 -20.24 -4.21
C MET A 111 -25.31 -21.55 -3.56
N LYS A 112 -26.48 -22.07 -3.96
CA LYS A 112 -26.97 -23.39 -3.51
C LYS A 112 -26.02 -24.52 -3.95
N MET A 113 -25.59 -24.49 -5.21
CA MET A 113 -24.62 -25.45 -5.75
C MET A 113 -23.30 -25.42 -4.97
N LEU A 114 -22.77 -24.23 -4.68
CA LEU A 114 -21.52 -24.08 -3.92
C LEU A 114 -21.63 -24.71 -2.51
N ALA A 115 -22.75 -24.47 -1.83
CA ALA A 115 -23.02 -25.07 -0.52
C ALA A 115 -23.09 -26.61 -0.59
N GLN A 116 -23.74 -27.15 -1.62
CA GLN A 116 -23.81 -28.60 -1.86
C GLN A 116 -22.43 -29.20 -2.16
N LEU A 117 -21.59 -28.52 -2.94
CA LEU A 117 -20.22 -28.96 -3.22
C LEU A 117 -19.36 -29.00 -1.96
N HIS A 118 -19.48 -28.01 -1.07
CA HIS A 118 -18.79 -28.03 0.22
C HIS A 118 -19.24 -29.20 1.11
N LEU A 119 -20.55 -29.49 1.13
CA LEU A 119 -21.08 -30.65 1.85
C LEU A 119 -20.49 -31.95 1.29
N LEU A 120 -20.50 -32.10 -0.04
CA LEU A 120 -19.97 -33.27 -0.73
C LEU A 120 -18.47 -33.45 -0.47
N GLN A 121 -17.68 -32.38 -0.54
CA GLN A 121 -16.25 -32.42 -0.24
C GLN A 121 -15.99 -32.90 1.19
N LYS A 122 -16.79 -32.44 2.15
CA LYS A 122 -16.70 -32.88 3.55
C LYS A 122 -17.10 -34.35 3.72
N GLN A 123 -18.14 -34.80 3.02
CA GLN A 123 -18.60 -36.19 3.06
C GLN A 123 -17.57 -37.16 2.45
N LEU A 124 -16.96 -36.78 1.33
CA LEU A 124 -15.87 -37.55 0.70
C LEU A 124 -14.65 -37.64 1.62
N ALA A 125 -14.27 -36.54 2.28
CA ALA A 125 -13.18 -36.55 3.24
C ALA A 125 -13.43 -37.48 4.45
N GLN A 126 -14.70 -37.72 4.80
CA GLN A 126 -15.12 -38.56 5.91
C GLN A 126 -15.51 -39.98 5.49
N ASN A 127 -15.34 -40.33 4.21
CA ASN A 127 -15.67 -41.63 3.61
C ASN A 127 -17.13 -42.08 3.87
N GLN A 128 -18.05 -41.11 4.00
CA GLN A 128 -19.47 -41.38 4.21
C GLN A 128 -20.20 -41.52 2.87
N PRO A 129 -21.26 -42.35 2.80
CA PRO A 129 -22.08 -42.45 1.60
C PRO A 129 -22.66 -41.07 1.26
N THR A 130 -22.36 -40.58 0.06
CA THR A 130 -22.78 -39.25 -0.39
C THR A 130 -24.30 -39.21 -0.57
N ALA A 131 -24.94 -38.15 -0.08
CA ALA A 131 -26.36 -37.88 -0.31
C ALA A 131 -26.52 -37.25 -1.71
N ASP A 132 -26.45 -38.10 -2.72
CA ASP A 132 -26.12 -37.78 -4.10
C ASP A 132 -27.33 -37.55 -5.01
N LYS A 133 -28.56 -37.82 -4.53
CA LYS A 133 -29.79 -37.57 -5.30
C LYS A 133 -30.08 -36.09 -5.51
N GLU A 134 -29.71 -35.23 -4.56
CA GLU A 134 -30.03 -33.80 -4.62
C GLU A 134 -29.06 -33.00 -5.50
N LEU A 135 -27.86 -33.54 -5.76
CA LEU A 135 -26.86 -32.87 -6.59
C LEU A 135 -27.33 -32.78 -8.05
N PHE A 136 -27.92 -33.85 -8.58
CA PHE A 136 -28.28 -33.94 -10.00
C PHE A 136 -29.69 -33.44 -10.35
N MET A 137 -30.49 -33.03 -9.35
CA MET A 137 -31.85 -32.51 -9.58
C MET A 137 -31.90 -31.00 -9.83
N VAL A 138 -30.76 -30.31 -9.78
CA VAL A 138 -30.72 -28.86 -10.02
C VAL A 138 -30.81 -28.59 -11.52
N ASP A 139 -31.75 -27.72 -11.89
CA ASP A 139 -31.91 -27.25 -13.26
C ASP A 139 -30.67 -26.47 -13.71
N TYR A 140 -29.84 -27.14 -14.50
CA TYR A 140 -28.53 -26.66 -14.93
C TYR A 140 -28.59 -25.56 -15.99
N THR A 141 -29.76 -25.29 -16.56
CA THR A 141 -29.95 -24.15 -17.49
C THR A 141 -29.77 -22.81 -16.79
N ARG A 142 -29.89 -22.78 -15.46
CA ARG A 142 -29.76 -21.57 -14.64
C ARG A 142 -28.31 -21.23 -14.28
N PHE A 143 -27.33 -22.03 -14.71
CA PHE A 143 -25.91 -21.83 -14.39
C PHE A 143 -25.14 -20.98 -15.41
N GLY A 144 -25.78 -20.58 -16.52
CA GLY A 144 -25.16 -19.72 -17.53
C GLY A 144 -23.79 -20.23 -18.00
N GLU A 145 -22.76 -19.41 -17.87
CA GLU A 145 -21.36 -19.75 -18.20
C GLU A 145 -20.79 -20.97 -17.43
N LEU A 146 -21.30 -21.25 -16.23
CA LEU A 146 -20.83 -22.39 -15.43
C LEU A 146 -21.40 -23.73 -15.88
N GLN A 147 -22.35 -23.73 -16.82
CA GLN A 147 -23.02 -24.95 -17.28
C GLN A 147 -22.04 -26.00 -17.82
N ILE A 148 -21.04 -25.58 -18.61
CA ILE A 148 -20.04 -26.50 -19.19
C ILE A 148 -19.19 -27.15 -18.08
N ALA A 149 -18.71 -26.34 -17.13
CA ALA A 149 -17.91 -26.84 -16.02
C ALA A 149 -18.72 -27.77 -15.11
N TYR A 150 -19.98 -27.44 -14.87
CA TYR A 150 -20.91 -28.28 -14.11
C TYR A 150 -21.16 -29.63 -14.81
N GLN A 151 -21.40 -29.62 -16.12
CA GLN A 151 -21.60 -30.84 -16.90
C GLN A 151 -20.38 -31.77 -16.84
N LEU A 152 -19.17 -31.21 -16.96
CA LEU A 152 -17.93 -31.97 -16.83
C LEU A 152 -17.79 -32.57 -15.42
N PHE A 153 -18.06 -31.78 -14.38
CA PHE A 153 -18.06 -32.27 -13.00
C PHE A 153 -19.07 -33.41 -12.79
N CYS A 154 -20.30 -33.28 -13.30
CA CYS A 154 -21.31 -34.33 -13.20
C CYS A 154 -20.86 -35.63 -13.87
N GLN A 155 -20.19 -35.54 -15.02
CA GLN A 155 -19.65 -36.70 -15.72
C GLN A 155 -18.58 -37.42 -14.88
N GLU A 156 -17.60 -36.68 -14.37
CA GLU A 156 -16.52 -37.25 -13.55
C GLU A 156 -17.04 -37.80 -12.21
N TYR A 157 -17.98 -37.10 -11.57
CA TYR A 157 -18.60 -37.57 -10.34
C TYR A 157 -19.43 -38.86 -10.55
N LEU A 158 -20.11 -38.97 -11.69
CA LEU A 158 -20.81 -40.20 -12.06
C LEU A 158 -19.82 -41.35 -12.29
N LEU A 159 -18.68 -41.10 -12.95
CA LEU A 159 -17.61 -42.10 -13.09
C LEU A 159 -17.04 -42.54 -11.75
N TYR A 160 -16.78 -41.60 -10.84
CA TYR A 160 -16.34 -41.89 -9.47
C TYR A 160 -17.35 -42.76 -8.72
N LYS A 161 -18.63 -42.38 -8.74
CA LYS A 161 -19.69 -43.15 -8.08
C LYS A 161 -19.80 -44.56 -8.65
N LEU A 162 -19.72 -44.70 -9.97
CA LEU A 162 -19.68 -46.00 -10.64
C LEU A 162 -18.47 -46.83 -10.20
N ALA A 163 -17.30 -46.21 -10.01
CA ALA A 163 -16.11 -46.91 -9.53
C ALA A 163 -16.26 -47.38 -8.07
N VAL A 164 -16.94 -46.61 -7.22
CA VAL A 164 -17.04 -46.86 -5.76
C VAL A 164 -18.23 -47.74 -5.37
N GLN A 165 -19.41 -47.61 -6.00
CA GLN A 165 -20.62 -48.35 -5.57
C GLN A 165 -20.67 -49.81 -6.02
N LYS A 166 -20.18 -50.15 -7.22
CA LYS A 166 -20.13 -51.53 -7.74
C LYS A 166 -19.03 -51.61 -8.81
N GLY A 167 -18.09 -52.54 -8.61
CA GLY A 167 -16.95 -52.81 -9.50
C GLY A 167 -17.21 -52.50 -10.98
N PHE A 168 -16.59 -51.43 -11.45
CA PHE A 168 -16.71 -50.76 -12.75
C PHE A 168 -16.67 -51.68 -14.00
N TYR A 169 -16.27 -52.94 -13.85
CA TYR A 169 -16.20 -53.94 -14.92
C TYR A 169 -17.38 -54.92 -14.98
N GLY A 170 -18.26 -54.95 -13.97
CA GLY A 170 -19.37 -55.90 -13.91
C GLY A 170 -20.46 -55.66 -14.97
N GLU A 171 -21.09 -54.48 -14.98
CA GLU A 171 -22.19 -54.21 -15.93
C GLU A 171 -21.71 -53.89 -17.34
N LYS A 172 -20.56 -53.23 -17.51
CA LYS A 172 -19.97 -53.01 -18.83
C LYS A 172 -19.56 -54.32 -19.49
N SER A 173 -19.01 -55.30 -18.75
CA SER A 173 -18.74 -56.63 -19.31
C SER A 173 -20.03 -57.36 -19.70
N VAL A 174 -21.09 -57.28 -18.89
CA VAL A 174 -22.39 -57.89 -19.20
C VAL A 174 -23.05 -57.25 -20.44
N LEU A 175 -22.99 -55.93 -20.60
CA LEU A 175 -23.52 -55.23 -21.77
C LEU A 175 -22.68 -55.50 -23.03
N LEU A 176 -21.35 -55.55 -22.92
CA LEU A 176 -20.47 -55.90 -24.03
C LEU A 176 -20.61 -57.38 -24.43
N GLN A 177 -20.78 -58.30 -23.47
CA GLN A 177 -21.08 -59.70 -23.72
C GLN A 177 -22.42 -59.88 -24.43
N ARG A 178 -23.46 -59.15 -24.03
CA ARG A 178 -24.74 -59.15 -24.76
C ARG A 178 -24.56 -58.73 -26.21
N LYS A 179 -23.81 -57.64 -26.45
CA LYS A 179 -23.54 -57.17 -27.82
C LYS A 179 -22.74 -58.17 -28.65
N LEU A 180 -21.76 -58.87 -28.06
CA LEU A 180 -21.01 -59.92 -28.76
C LEU A 180 -21.91 -61.11 -29.17
N VAL A 181 -22.79 -61.56 -28.27
CA VAL A 181 -23.73 -62.65 -28.54
C VAL A 181 -24.71 -62.28 -29.66
N ASP A 182 -25.18 -61.03 -29.70
CA ASP A 182 -26.07 -60.56 -30.76
C ASP A 182 -25.37 -60.50 -32.13
N ILE A 183 -24.08 -60.12 -32.16
CA ILE A 183 -23.26 -60.12 -33.38
C ILE A 183 -22.97 -61.55 -33.88
N GLU A 184 -22.68 -62.50 -32.99
CA GLU A 184 -22.48 -63.91 -33.38
C GLU A 184 -23.74 -64.54 -33.97
N LYS A 185 -24.92 -64.22 -33.42
CA LYS A 185 -26.19 -64.67 -33.98
C LYS A 185 -26.44 -64.13 -35.39
N GLN A 186 -26.07 -62.88 -35.64
CA GLN A 186 -26.20 -62.28 -36.97
C GLN A 186 -25.25 -62.92 -38.00
N LYS A 187 -24.03 -63.31 -37.57
CA LYS A 187 -23.08 -64.03 -38.43
C LYS A 187 -23.46 -65.48 -38.75
N LYS A 188 -24.31 -66.11 -37.94
CA LYS A 188 -24.75 -67.51 -38.14
C LYS A 188 -25.97 -67.63 -39.07
N TYR A 189 -26.65 -66.51 -39.33
CA TYR A 189 -27.85 -66.41 -40.18
C TYR A 189 -27.57 -65.81 -41.57
N ASN A 190 -26.30 -65.58 -41.90
CA ASN A 190 -25.81 -65.08 -43.18
C ASN A 190 -24.72 -66.01 -43.70
#